data_AF-A0A9D7J6A1-F1
#
_entry.id   AF-A0A9D7J6A1-F1
#
_cell.length_a   1.000
_cell.length_b   1.000
_cell.length_c   1.000
_cell.angle_alpha   90.00
_cell.angle_beta   90.00
_cell.angle_gamma   90.00
#
_symmetry.space_group_name_H-M   'P 1'
#
loop_
_entity.id
_entity.type
_entity.pdbx_description
1 polymer ?
#
loop_
_entity_poly.entity_id
_entity_poly.type
_entity_poly.pdbx_seq_one_letter_code
_entity_poly.pdbx_strand_id
1 'polypeptide(L)'
;MAEHPGAGTPRRGAGSRRRGGISDARLARARELHRQAAEAEELAARLRAERDTLIKRLRAEDPETWSYGTIAAGIGCSRELIALVSKR
;
A
#
# COMPACT_ATOMS: atom_id res chain seq x y z
N MET A 1 -71.77 27.27 1.58
CA MET A 1 -70.99 26.05 1.89
C MET A 1 -70.44 25.55 0.56
N ALA A 2 -69.14 25.44 0.28
CA ALA A 2 -68.01 25.25 1.17
C ALA A 2 -66.71 25.81 0.54
N GLU A 3 -65.77 26.11 1.43
CA GLU A 3 -64.44 26.64 1.21
C GLU A 3 -63.46 25.56 0.69
N HIS A 4 -62.44 25.95 -0.07
CA HIS A 4 -61.20 25.18 -0.27
C HIS A 4 -60.34 25.21 1.03
N PRO A 5 -59.16 24.53 1.21
CA PRO A 5 -58.41 23.59 0.35
C PRO A 5 -57.85 22.36 1.12
N GLY A 6 -57.14 21.44 0.45
CA GLY A 6 -56.46 20.34 1.14
C GLY A 6 -55.44 19.58 0.30
N ALA A 7 -54.38 20.28 -0.14
CA ALA A 7 -53.22 19.66 -0.76
C ALA A 7 -52.47 18.79 0.27
N GLY A 8 -52.74 17.47 0.25
CA GLY A 8 -51.94 16.47 0.96
C GLY A 8 -50.61 16.25 0.23
N THR A 9 -49.55 16.90 0.70
CA THR A 9 -48.18 16.67 0.23
C THR A 9 -47.76 15.21 0.47
N PRO A 10 -47.04 14.56 -0.46
CA PRO A 10 -46.44 13.27 -0.18
C PRO A 10 -45.37 13.46 0.89
N ARG A 11 -45.59 12.86 2.06
CA ARG A 11 -44.63 12.77 3.17
C ARG A 11 -43.44 11.95 2.69
N ARG A 12 -42.52 12.62 1.99
CA ARG A 12 -41.22 12.10 1.58
C ARG A 12 -40.50 11.70 2.86
N GLY A 13 -40.47 10.40 3.15
CA GLY A 13 -39.69 9.81 4.24
C GLY A 13 -38.22 10.17 4.07
N ALA A 14 -37.83 11.32 4.63
CA ALA A 14 -36.46 11.78 4.77
C ALA A 14 -35.81 10.96 5.89
N GLY A 15 -35.52 9.69 5.59
CA GLY A 15 -35.06 8.73 6.59
C GLY A 15 -33.97 7.79 6.09
N SER A 16 -33.21 8.12 5.04
CA SER A 16 -32.00 7.35 4.69
C SER A 16 -30.95 8.14 3.89
N ARG A 17 -30.80 9.46 4.15
CA ARG A 17 -29.73 10.27 3.52
C ARG A 17 -28.67 10.79 4.50
N ARG A 18 -28.70 10.33 5.76
CA ARG A 18 -27.71 10.72 6.80
C ARG A 18 -26.92 9.56 7.41
N ARG A 19 -27.03 8.34 6.88
CA ARG A 19 -26.21 7.20 7.33
C ARG A 19 -24.91 7.01 6.52
N GLY A 20 -24.70 7.84 5.49
CA GLY A 20 -23.54 7.80 4.61
C GLY A 20 -22.41 8.79 4.95
N GLY A 21 -22.66 9.92 5.63
CA GLY A 21 -21.68 11.03 5.66
C GLY A 21 -20.34 10.76 6.38
N ILE A 22 -20.34 9.98 7.46
CA ILE A 22 -19.10 9.66 8.22
C ILE A 22 -18.52 8.31 7.78
N SER A 23 -19.38 7.34 7.46
CA SER A 23 -18.95 6.03 6.94
C SER A 23 -18.34 6.14 5.54
N ASP A 24 -18.87 7.01 4.68
CA ASP A 24 -18.33 7.28 3.34
C ASP A 24 -16.97 7.99 3.42
N ALA A 25 -16.79 8.94 4.35
CA ALA A 25 -15.49 9.58 4.58
C ALA A 25 -14.43 8.60 5.10
N ARG A 26 -14.78 7.69 6.03
CA ARG A 26 -13.88 6.63 6.50
C ARG A 26 -13.53 5.63 5.40
N LEU A 27 -14.52 5.24 4.59
CA LEU A 27 -14.31 4.34 3.46
C LEU A 27 -13.42 4.97 2.39
N ALA A 28 -13.64 6.25 2.06
CA ALA A 28 -12.78 7.01 1.16
C ALA A 28 -11.34 7.08 1.67
N ARG A 29 -11.16 7.34 2.98
CA ARG A 29 -9.83 7.34 3.60
C ARG A 29 -9.17 5.96 3.55
N ALA A 30 -9.90 4.88 3.81
CA ALA A 30 -9.37 3.52 3.74
C ALA A 30 -8.91 3.17 2.30
N ARG A 31 -9.69 3.55 1.28
CA ARG A 31 -9.30 3.37 -0.14
C ARG A 31 -8.03 4.13 -0.47
N GLU A 32 -7.92 5.36 0.00
CA GLU A 32 -6.72 6.17 -0.22
C GLU A 32 -5.48 5.52 0.41
N LEU A 33 -5.57 5.11 1.68
CA LEU A 33 -4.47 4.43 2.36
C LEU A 33 -4.08 3.12 1.66
N HIS A 34 -5.05 2.37 1.14
CA HIS A 34 -4.78 1.16 0.37
C HIS A 34 -4.02 1.44 -0.93
N ARG A 35 -4.36 2.52 -1.65
CA ARG A 35 -3.60 2.94 -2.84
C ARG A 35 -2.17 3.33 -2.49
N GLN A 36 -2.00 4.14 -1.46
CA GLN A 36 -0.68 4.57 -0.99
C GLN A 36 0.18 3.38 -0.54
N ALA A 37 -0.42 2.41 0.15
CA ALA A 37 0.27 1.18 0.51
C ALA A 37 0.69 0.38 -0.73
N ALA A 38 -0.19 0.21 -1.72
CA ALA A 38 0.14 -0.49 -2.97
C ALA A 38 1.26 0.22 -3.75
N GLU A 39 1.24 1.55 -3.83
CA GLU A 39 2.30 2.34 -4.47
C GLU A 39 3.64 2.21 -3.74
N ALA A 40 3.62 2.25 -2.40
CA ALA A 40 4.80 2.06 -1.59
C ALA A 40 5.33 0.62 -1.69
N GLU A 41 4.46 -0.37 -1.77
CA GLU A 41 4.83 -1.77 -1.98
C GLU A 41 5.49 -2.00 -3.34
N GLU A 42 4.94 -1.39 -4.41
CA GLU A 42 5.52 -1.44 -5.75
C GLU A 42 6.90 -0.76 -5.80
N LEU A 43 7.03 0.42 -5.19
CA LEU A 43 8.32 1.08 -5.07
C LEU A 43 9.31 0.22 -4.27
N ALA A 44 8.88 -0.34 -3.14
CA ALA A 44 9.72 -1.22 -2.33
C ALA A 44 10.12 -2.49 -3.09
N ALA A 45 9.24 -3.04 -3.93
CA ALA A 45 9.55 -4.19 -4.78
C ALA A 45 10.64 -3.84 -5.80
N ARG A 46 10.53 -2.70 -6.48
CA ARG A 46 11.55 -2.21 -7.42
C ARG A 46 12.90 -1.99 -6.76
N LEU A 47 12.92 -1.30 -5.62
CA LEU A 47 14.14 -1.05 -4.86
C LEU A 47 14.80 -2.36 -4.38
N ARG A 48 14.01 -3.35 -3.94
CA ARG A 48 14.51 -4.67 -3.58
C ARG A 48 15.11 -5.39 -4.80
N ALA A 49 14.46 -5.35 -5.95
CA ALA A 49 14.97 -5.97 -7.18
C ALA A 49 16.29 -5.34 -7.65
N GLU A 50 16.42 -4.02 -7.52
CA GLU A 50 17.66 -3.31 -7.84
C GLU A 50 18.79 -3.68 -6.87
N ARG A 51 18.52 -3.64 -5.55
CA ARG A 51 19.47 -4.11 -4.53
C ARG A 51 19.92 -5.55 -4.82
N ASP A 52 18.98 -6.43 -5.14
CA ASP A 52 19.27 -7.84 -5.39
C ASP A 52 20.15 -8.03 -6.63
N THR A 53 19.93 -7.21 -7.66
CA THR A 53 20.80 -7.14 -8.84
C THR A 53 22.22 -6.71 -8.48
N LEU A 54 22.37 -5.68 -7.63
CA LEU A 54 23.68 -5.20 -7.17
C LEU A 54 24.41 -6.25 -6.33
N ILE A 55 23.71 -6.92 -5.41
CA ILE A 55 24.28 -8.01 -4.60
C ILE A 55 24.84 -9.12 -5.51
N LYS A 56 24.09 -9.51 -6.54
CA LYS A 56 24.53 -10.52 -7.52
C LYS A 56 25.76 -10.06 -8.30
N ARG A 57 25.81 -8.79 -8.71
CA ARG A 57 26.97 -8.22 -9.41
C ARG A 57 28.22 -8.22 -8.54
N LEU A 58 28.14 -7.71 -7.31
CA LEU A 58 29.26 -7.73 -6.36
C LEU A 58 29.80 -9.14 -6.15
N ARG A 59 28.90 -10.12 -6.00
CA ARG A 59 29.29 -11.55 -5.87
C ARG A 59 29.93 -12.12 -7.14
N ALA A 60 29.54 -11.65 -8.32
CA ALA A 60 30.09 -12.10 -9.58
C ALA A 60 31.45 -11.44 -9.92
N GLU A 61 31.65 -10.20 -9.48
CA GLU A 61 32.90 -9.45 -9.72
C GLU A 61 34.07 -10.01 -8.92
N ASP A 62 33.90 -10.21 -7.61
CA ASP A 62 34.94 -10.79 -6.77
C ASP A 62 34.31 -11.54 -5.57
N PRO A 63 34.11 -12.86 -5.69
CA PRO A 63 33.49 -13.64 -4.63
C PRO A 63 34.38 -13.84 -3.39
N GLU A 64 35.70 -13.66 -3.49
CA GLU A 64 36.65 -13.79 -2.38
C GLU A 64 36.63 -12.52 -1.52
N THR A 65 36.65 -11.35 -2.16
CA THR A 65 36.56 -10.04 -1.51
C THR A 65 35.14 -9.78 -1.00
N TRP A 66 34.12 -10.06 -1.81
CA TRP A 66 32.71 -9.81 -1.47
C TRP A 66 32.06 -11.03 -0.83
N SER A 67 32.54 -11.42 0.35
CA SER A 67 31.90 -12.48 1.15
C SER A 67 30.47 -12.09 1.55
N TYR A 68 29.61 -13.09 1.82
CA TYR A 68 28.24 -12.82 2.31
C TYR A 68 28.20 -11.97 3.57
N GLY A 69 29.20 -12.11 4.46
CA GLY A 69 29.32 -11.30 5.67
C GLY A 69 29.73 -9.86 5.38
N THR A 70 30.67 -9.66 4.44
CA THR A 70 31.13 -8.33 4.01
C THR A 70 29.99 -7.52 3.41
N ILE A 71 29.21 -8.13 2.50
CA ILE A 71 28.06 -7.47 1.86
C ILE A 71 26.99 -7.16 2.91
N ALA A 72 26.68 -8.10 3.81
CA ALA A 72 25.70 -7.91 4.87
C ALA A 72 26.07 -6.74 5.80
N ALA A 73 27.35 -6.67 6.22
CA ALA A 73 27.86 -5.59 7.06
C ALA A 73 27.82 -4.23 6.36
N GLY A 74 28.19 -4.16 5.07
CA GLY A 74 28.16 -2.91 4.30
C GLY A 74 26.75 -2.35 4.08
N ILE A 75 25.75 -3.23 3.93
CA ILE A 75 24.35 -2.83 3.73
C ILE A 75 23.61 -2.64 5.08
N GLY A 76 24.11 -3.24 6.17
CA GLY A 76 23.40 -3.29 7.45
C GLY A 76 22.23 -4.29 7.45
N CYS A 77 22.31 -5.33 6.62
CA CYS A 77 21.31 -6.40 6.51
C CYS A 77 21.82 -7.71 7.12
N SER A 78 20.90 -8.66 7.31
CA SER A 78 21.29 -10.00 7.77
C SER A 78 22.01 -10.78 6.66
N ARG A 79 22.96 -11.63 7.06
CA ARG A 79 23.71 -12.50 6.13
C ARG A 79 22.78 -13.48 5.41
N GLU A 80 21.74 -13.92 6.09
CA GLU A 80 20.70 -14.82 5.58
C GLU A 80 19.96 -14.17 4.41
N LEU A 81 19.66 -12.88 4.49
CA LEU A 81 19.03 -12.15 3.39
C LEU A 81 19.92 -12.17 2.14
N ILE A 82 21.21 -11.90 2.30
CA ILE A 82 22.17 -11.91 1.17
C ILE A 82 22.24 -13.31 0.55
N ALA A 83 22.29 -14.36 1.38
CA ALA A 83 22.30 -15.73 0.90
C ALA A 83 21.01 -16.11 0.13
N LEU A 84 19.84 -15.67 0.61
CA LEU A 84 18.57 -15.87 -0.09
C LEU A 84 18.55 -15.15 -1.44
N VAL A 85 19.00 -13.90 -1.48
CA VAL A 85 19.07 -13.09 -2.70
C VAL A 85 20.03 -13.68 -3.74
N SER A 86 21.19 -14.21 -3.32
CA SER A 86 22.14 -14.86 -4.22
C SER A 86 21.66 -16.22 -4.75
N LYS A 87 20.75 -16.90 -4.04
CA LYS A 87 20.18 -18.20 -4.46
C LYS A 87 18.97 -18.07 -5.39
N ARG A 88 18.29 -16.93 -5.35
CA ARG A 88 17.07 -16.64 -6.11
C ARG A 88 17.40 -16.28 -7.55
#